data_AF-A0A2V9FHP9-F1
#
_entry.id   AF-A0A2V9FHP9-F1
#
_cell.length_a   1.000
_cell.length_b   1.000
_cell.length_c   1.000
_cell.angle_alpha   90.00
_cell.angle_beta   90.00
_cell.angle_gamma   90.00
#
_symmetry.space_group_name_H-M   'P 1'
#
loop_
_entity.id
_entity.type
_entity.pdbx_description
1 polymer ?
#
loop_
_entity_poly.entity_id
_entity_poly.type
_entity_poly.pdbx_seq_one_letter_code
_entity_poly.pdbx_strand_id
1 'polypeptide(L)'
;MNAGAGVSVLEVRLCRSVFRFLGLLILLFFETAPLRAQEFRATLSGAVSDPSGGTVPNAVVTALENSTRLSYTGRTNSAGRYYIPYVLPGTYTMTVEAKG
;
A
#
# COMPACT_ATOMS: atom_id res chain seq x y z
N MET A 1 11.97 9.94 67.92
CA MET A 1 11.77 10.73 66.68
C MET A 1 12.26 9.89 65.51
N ASN A 2 11.53 9.94 64.38
CA ASN A 2 11.85 9.36 63.06
C ASN A 2 11.40 7.91 62.77
N ALA A 3 10.08 7.71 62.71
CA ALA A 3 9.46 6.59 61.96
C ALA A 3 8.70 7.06 60.69
N GLY A 4 8.80 8.34 60.31
CA GLY A 4 7.99 8.95 59.24
C GLY A 4 8.63 9.00 57.84
N ALA A 5 9.92 8.67 57.68
CA ALA A 5 10.63 8.85 56.41
C ALA A 5 10.56 7.64 55.45
N GLY A 6 10.28 6.43 55.96
CA GLY A 6 10.24 5.21 55.15
C GLY A 6 8.96 5.03 54.33
N VAL A 7 7.83 5.50 54.87
CA VAL A 7 6.50 5.35 54.25
C VAL A 7 6.35 6.31 53.07
N SER A 8 6.83 7.56 53.18
CA SER A 8 6.69 8.56 52.12
C SER A 8 7.52 8.23 50.87
N VAL A 9 8.72 7.67 51.03
CA VAL A 9 9.60 7.33 49.89
C VAL A 9 9.07 6.11 49.13
N LEU A 10 8.44 5.16 49.82
CA LEU A 10 7.83 3.98 49.20
C LEU A 10 6.58 4.34 48.39
N GLU A 11 5.72 5.20 48.92
CA GLU A 11 4.53 5.70 48.21
C GLU A 11 4.92 6.53 46.97
N VAL A 12 5.96 7.36 47.06
CA VAL A 12 6.47 8.14 45.93
C VAL A 12 7.08 7.23 44.83
N ARG A 13 7.77 6.14 45.22
CA ARG A 13 8.31 5.15 44.27
C ARG A 13 7.19 4.35 43.60
N LEU A 14 6.15 3.96 44.35
CA LEU A 14 4.99 3.24 43.83
C LEU A 14 4.18 4.10 42.87
N CYS A 15 3.94 5.37 43.22
CA CYS A 15 3.24 6.34 42.37
C CYS A 15 4.00 6.60 41.06
N ARG A 16 5.34 6.72 41.10
CA ARG A 16 6.19 6.85 39.89
C ARG A 16 6.16 5.60 39.01
N SER A 17 6.14 4.40 39.60
CA SER A 17 6.04 3.15 38.83
C SER A 17 4.67 2.99 38.17
N VAL A 18 3.58 3.31 38.88
CA VAL A 18 2.23 3.29 38.31
C VAL A 18 2.08 4.30 37.18
N PHE A 19 2.60 5.53 37.35
CA PHE A 19 2.56 6.55 36.30
C PHE A 19 3.37 6.15 35.05
N ARG A 20 4.52 5.49 35.23
CA ARG A 20 5.30 4.91 34.12
C ARG A 20 4.58 3.78 33.42
N PHE A 21 3.94 2.88 34.17
CA PHE A 21 3.20 1.76 33.62
C PHE A 21 1.96 2.23 32.86
N LEU A 22 1.26 3.23 33.39
CA LEU A 22 0.12 3.87 32.74
C LEU A 22 0.55 4.61 31.47
N GLY A 23 1.69 5.30 31.50
CA GLY A 23 2.28 5.93 30.32
C GLY A 23 2.63 4.93 29.22
N LEU A 24 3.20 3.77 29.57
CA LEU A 24 3.48 2.68 28.62
C LEU A 24 2.21 2.06 28.04
N LEU A 25 1.18 1.86 28.87
CA LEU A 25 -0.14 1.40 28.41
C LEU A 25 -0.75 2.39 27.41
N ILE A 26 -0.74 3.69 27.71
CA ILE A 26 -1.26 4.73 26.81
C ILE A 26 -0.51 4.74 25.47
N LEU A 27 0.82 4.60 25.48
CA LEU A 27 1.64 4.49 24.27
C LEU A 27 1.28 3.25 23.43
N LEU A 28 1.07 2.10 24.08
CA LEU A 28 0.64 0.85 23.42
C LEU A 28 -0.73 0.98 22.74
N PHE A 29 -1.63 1.80 23.27
CA PHE A 29 -2.95 2.04 22.67
C PHE A 29 -2.95 3.12 21.57
N PHE A 30 -1.88 3.90 21.42
CA PHE A 30 -1.77 4.97 20.41
C PHE A 30 -1.34 4.48 19.03
N GLU A 31 -0.79 3.26 18.89
CA GLU A 31 -0.22 2.77 17.62
C GLU A 31 -1.22 2.11 16.65
N THR A 32 -2.52 1.99 17.00
CA THR A 32 -3.46 1.17 16.19
C THR A 32 -4.25 1.94 15.13
N ALA A 33 -3.92 3.20 14.85
CA ALA A 33 -4.55 3.93 13.74
C ALA A 33 -4.16 3.27 12.40
N PRO A 34 -5.11 2.73 11.61
CA PRO A 34 -4.77 2.11 10.33
C PRO A 34 -4.16 3.15 9.40
N LEU A 35 -2.87 2.99 9.10
CA LEU A 35 -2.15 3.80 8.10
C LEU A 35 -2.79 3.58 6.73
N ARG A 36 -3.66 4.50 6.32
CA ARG A 36 -4.38 4.52 5.03
C ARG A 36 -3.47 4.74 3.81
N ALA A 37 -2.16 4.56 3.96
CA ALA A 37 -1.14 4.73 2.91
C ALA A 37 -0.67 3.40 2.29
N GLN A 38 -1.18 2.26 2.74
CA GLN A 38 -0.84 0.96 2.15
C GLN A 38 -1.62 0.76 0.83
N GLU A 39 -0.97 1.05 -0.29
CA GLU A 39 -1.45 0.67 -1.62
C GLU A 39 -0.78 -0.66 -2.01
N PHE A 40 -1.60 -1.71 -2.15
CA PHE A 40 -1.13 -3.08 -2.46
C PHE A 40 -1.29 -3.43 -3.94
N ARG A 41 -1.95 -2.56 -4.71
CA ARG A 41 -2.16 -2.75 -6.15
C ARG A 41 -0.97 -2.23 -6.94
N ALA A 42 -0.74 -2.87 -8.08
CA ALA A 42 0.30 -2.50 -9.01
C ALA A 42 -0.24 -1.54 -10.09
N THR A 43 0.71 -0.98 -10.84
CA THR A 43 0.43 -0.38 -12.14
C THR A 43 1.10 -1.22 -13.23
N LEU A 44 0.33 -1.64 -14.23
CA LEU A 44 0.88 -2.20 -15.46
C LEU A 44 1.16 -1.06 -16.45
N SER A 45 2.40 -0.99 -16.92
CA SER A 45 2.81 0.00 -17.92
C SER A 45 3.81 -0.59 -18.89
N GLY A 46 3.84 -0.05 -20.10
CA GLY A 46 4.70 -0.55 -21.17
C GLY A 46 4.50 0.24 -22.46
N ALA A 47 5.03 -0.29 -23.55
CA ALA A 47 4.88 0.27 -24.89
C ALA A 47 4.43 -0.82 -25.87
N VAL A 48 3.65 -0.43 -26.89
CA VAL A 48 3.24 -1.28 -28.00
C VAL A 48 3.91 -0.75 -29.27
N SER A 49 4.61 -1.65 -29.95
CA SER A 49 5.26 -1.39 -31.24
C SER A 49 4.88 -2.43 -32.28
N ASP A 50 4.94 -2.05 -33.55
CA ASP A 50 4.77 -2.95 -34.68
C ASP A 50 6.10 -3.70 -35.01
N PRO A 51 6.10 -4.66 -35.95
CA PRO A 51 7.32 -5.41 -36.33
C PRO A 51 8.44 -4.57 -36.97
N SER A 52 8.13 -3.37 -37.47
CA SER A 52 9.13 -2.42 -37.98
C SER A 52 9.76 -1.56 -36.86
N GLY A 53 9.25 -1.67 -35.63
CA GLY A 53 9.64 -0.85 -34.49
C GLY A 53 8.87 0.46 -34.38
N GLY A 54 7.85 0.68 -35.21
CA GLY A 54 6.97 1.85 -35.13
C GLY A 54 6.08 1.80 -33.88
N THR A 55 5.81 2.96 -33.28
CA THR A 55 4.89 3.04 -32.13
C THR A 55 3.44 2.89 -32.57
N VAL A 56 2.64 2.12 -31.82
CA VAL A 56 1.22 1.91 -32.13
C VAL A 56 0.34 2.74 -31.19
N PRO A 57 -0.19 3.90 -31.62
CA PRO A 57 -1.08 4.73 -30.81
C PRO A 57 -2.51 4.19 -30.79
N ASN A 58 -3.27 4.55 -29.75
CA ASN A 58 -4.68 4.19 -29.56
C ASN A 58 -4.98 2.67 -29.54
N ALA A 59 -3.96 1.83 -29.38
CA ALA A 59 -4.15 0.41 -29.16
C ALA A 59 -4.82 0.18 -27.79
N VAL A 60 -5.85 -0.65 -27.77
CA VAL A 60 -6.52 -1.10 -26.56
C VAL A 60 -5.70 -2.22 -25.95
N VAL A 61 -5.22 -2.02 -24.74
CA VAL A 61 -4.46 -2.99 -23.97
C VAL A 61 -5.35 -3.51 -22.86
N THR A 62 -5.60 -4.81 -22.84
CA THR A 62 -6.45 -5.47 -21.84
C THR A 62 -5.61 -6.47 -21.05
N ALA A 63 -5.64 -6.34 -19.72
CA ALA A 63 -5.05 -7.26 -18.77
C ALA A 63 -6.17 -8.06 -18.11
N LEU A 64 -6.29 -9.35 -18.44
CA LEU A 64 -7.25 -10.26 -17.84
C LEU A 64 -6.56 -11.07 -16.75
N GLU A 65 -7.00 -10.93 -15.50
CA GLU A 65 -6.49 -11.75 -14.41
C GLU A 65 -7.03 -13.18 -14.57
N ASN A 66 -6.13 -14.16 -14.54
CA ASN A 66 -6.43 -15.52 -14.98
C ASN A 66 -7.36 -16.29 -14.02
N SER A 67 -7.31 -16.01 -12.72
CA SER A 67 -8.06 -16.74 -11.69
C SER A 67 -9.46 -16.17 -11.44
N THR A 68 -9.56 -14.85 -11.36
CA THR A 68 -10.76 -14.06 -11.05
C THR A 68 -11.49 -13.60 -12.30
N ARG A 69 -10.84 -13.64 -13.46
CA ARG A 69 -11.36 -13.15 -14.75
C ARG A 69 -11.69 -11.64 -14.73
N LEU A 70 -11.15 -10.91 -13.76
CA LEU A 70 -11.24 -9.46 -13.70
C LEU A 70 -10.39 -8.84 -14.82
N SER A 71 -10.96 -7.86 -15.52
CA SER A 71 -10.33 -7.22 -16.67
C SER A 71 -10.00 -5.77 -16.36
N TYR A 72 -8.79 -5.36 -16.71
CA TYR A 72 -8.32 -3.98 -16.64
C TYR A 72 -7.91 -3.53 -18.04
N THR A 73 -8.35 -2.34 -18.44
CA THR A 73 -8.13 -1.85 -19.81
C THR A 73 -7.44 -0.49 -19.80
N GLY A 74 -6.49 -0.31 -20.70
CA GLY A 74 -5.83 0.96 -21.00
C GLY A 74 -5.76 1.21 -22.50
N ARG A 75 -5.37 2.42 -22.88
CA ARG A 75 -5.05 2.76 -24.27
C ARG A 75 -3.63 3.30 -24.37
N THR A 76 -2.96 2.98 -25.48
CA THR A 76 -1.65 3.57 -25.77
C THR A 76 -1.80 5.02 -26.22
N ASN A 77 -0.85 5.87 -25.79
CA ASN A 77 -0.76 7.26 -26.23
C ASN A 77 -0.04 7.38 -27.59
N SER A 78 0.24 8.61 -28.04
CA SER A 78 0.95 8.90 -29.29
C SER A 78 2.36 8.28 -29.38
N ALA A 79 3.00 7.99 -28.25
CA ALA A 79 4.30 7.31 -28.17
C ALA A 79 4.17 5.79 -27.99
N GLY A 80 2.96 5.23 -28.17
CA GLY A 80 2.68 3.80 -28.00
C GLY A 80 2.68 3.34 -26.54
N ARG A 81 2.77 4.23 -25.55
CA ARG A 81 2.86 3.86 -24.12
C ARG A 81 1.50 3.76 -23.47
N TYR A 82 1.31 2.74 -22.63
CA TYR A 82 0.08 2.54 -21.84
C TYR A 82 0.38 2.59 -20.34
N TYR A 83 -0.67 2.87 -19.55
CA TYR A 83 -0.65 2.92 -18.09
C TYR A 83 -2.00 2.43 -17.56
N ILE A 84 -1.99 1.36 -16.77
CA ILE A 84 -3.18 0.72 -16.17
C ILE A 84 -2.93 0.61 -14.67
N PRO A 85 -3.46 1.54 -13.85
CA PRO A 85 -3.27 1.54 -12.41
C PRO A 85 -4.25 0.61 -11.69
N TYR A 86 -4.00 0.41 -10.39
CA TYR A 86 -4.91 -0.28 -9.47
C TYR A 86 -5.18 -1.74 -9.83
N VAL A 87 -4.18 -2.40 -10.42
CA VAL A 87 -4.25 -3.81 -10.79
C VAL A 87 -3.93 -4.66 -9.57
N LEU A 88 -4.82 -5.56 -9.19
CA LEU A 88 -4.58 -6.49 -8.08
C LEU A 88 -3.39 -7.42 -8.37
N PRO A 89 -2.59 -7.84 -7.38
CA PRO A 89 -1.58 -8.86 -7.58
C PRO A 89 -2.18 -10.16 -8.15
N GLY A 90 -1.55 -10.74 -9.15
CA GLY A 90 -2.05 -11.95 -9.82
C GLY A 90 -1.31 -12.24 -11.13
N THR A 91 -1.75 -13.28 -11.83
CA THR A 91 -1.21 -13.65 -13.14
C THR A 91 -2.18 -13.18 -14.22
N TYR A 92 -1.66 -12.47 -15.21
CA TYR A 92 -2.48 -11.80 -16.23
C TYR A 92 -2.19 -12.35 -17.63
N THR A 93 -3.25 -12.54 -18.41
CA THR A 93 -3.18 -12.65 -19.86
C THR A 93 -3.37 -11.26 -20.46
N MET A 94 -2.41 -10.83 -21.28
CA MET A 94 -2.43 -9.51 -21.93
C MET A 94 -2.90 -9.67 -23.37
N THR A 95 -3.90 -8.88 -23.78
CA THR A 95 -4.29 -8.73 -25.18
C THR A 95 -4.14 -7.28 -25.63
N VAL A 96 -3.73 -7.10 -26.89
CA VAL A 96 -3.55 -5.80 -27.50
C VAL A 96 -4.30 -5.78 -28.81
N GLU A 97 -5.20 -4.81 -28.97
CA GLU A 97 -6.00 -4.63 -30.18
C GLU A 97 -5.77 -3.22 -30.72
N ALA A 98 -5.38 -3.13 -31.99
CA ALA A 98 -5.23 -1.86 -32.70
C ALA A 98 -6.04 -1.91 -34.00
N LYS A 99 -6.55 -0.75 -34.43
CA LYS A 99 -7.16 -0.61 -35.75
C LYS A 99 -6.05 -0.26 -36.75
N GLY A 100 -5.71 -1.17 -37.66
CA GLY A 100 -4.68 -0.96 -38.67
C GLY A 100 -4.21 -2.27 -39.27
#